data_AF-A0A953CU82-F1
#
_entry.id   AF-A0A953CU82-F1
#
_cell.length_a   1.000
_cell.length_b   1.000
_cell.length_c   1.000
_cell.angle_alpha   90.00
_cell.angle_beta   90.00
_cell.angle_gamma   90.00
#
_symmetry.space_group_name_H-M   'P 1'
#
loop_
_entity.id
_entity.type
_entity.pdbx_description
1 polymer ?
#
loop_
_entity_poly.entity_id
_entity_poly.type
_entity_poly.pdbx_seq_one_letter_code
_entity_poly.pdbx_strand_id
1 'polypeptide(L)'
;MSTSYRVINILRKIVFISVLLVSSFASANQNKLPSQIRSDEAIYASSFFWEAMNNGLYFLIPDVLNALTGAYLNDKNDATTAAHIGAAHAWRLSERERMDPIPSTITDDATLARKYFDEKMRMEPTDAHFMGFLGSFMMSEADVHGDEKLMKKGYETLVNSTKLFPEFNYVTGALAITGGVIESPFSVDSEIFKLALEWQWKTINLCYGQVDRSNPDVSMYISKEIHTGPKKVCWNSATAPHKFEGFFLNMGDMLVKSGDWKTAQKIYANARLASSYSTWQYASILEQRIIEAETNVALFNAPRQPSGHYIKPMMSQSAYSCTACHQN
;
A
#
# COMPACT_ATOMS: atom_id res chain seq x y z
N MET A 1 25.85 -29.87 -75.99
CA MET A 1 25.78 -30.16 -74.53
C MET A 1 25.15 -28.94 -73.87
N SER A 2 23.82 -28.90 -73.80
CA SER A 2 22.97 -29.33 -72.66
C SER A 2 23.15 -28.42 -71.44
N THR A 3 22.31 -27.38 -71.26
CA THR A 3 21.05 -27.28 -70.48
C THR A 3 21.24 -26.92 -69.00
N SER A 4 20.46 -25.92 -68.55
CA SER A 4 20.15 -25.55 -67.15
C SER A 4 21.29 -24.89 -66.36
N TYR A 5 21.20 -23.67 -65.82
CA TYR A 5 20.14 -23.14 -64.95
C TYR A 5 19.99 -21.62 -65.10
N ARG A 6 18.85 -21.19 -65.66
CA ARG A 6 18.16 -19.93 -65.32
C ARG A 6 16.82 -20.34 -64.71
N VAL A 7 16.33 -19.52 -63.78
CA VAL A 7 15.02 -19.59 -63.10
C VAL A 7 14.99 -20.48 -61.86
N ILE A 8 14.91 -19.82 -60.69
CA ILE A 8 14.07 -20.10 -59.49
C ILE A 8 14.32 -18.90 -58.55
N ASN A 9 13.50 -17.85 -58.66
CA ASN A 9 12.42 -17.50 -57.72
C ASN A 9 12.98 -17.05 -56.35
N ILE A 10 13.04 -15.74 -56.05
CA ILE A 10 11.89 -14.94 -55.60
C ILE A 10 10.87 -15.83 -54.89
N LEU A 11 11.13 -16.18 -53.62
CA LEU A 11 10.14 -16.70 -52.66
C LEU A 11 10.74 -16.70 -51.24
N ARG A 12 11.25 -15.55 -50.78
CA ARG A 12 11.28 -15.25 -49.34
C ARG A 12 9.86 -14.84 -48.91
N LYS A 13 8.94 -15.80 -48.93
CA LYS A 13 7.69 -15.75 -48.17
C LYS A 13 7.81 -16.83 -47.12
N ILE A 14 8.32 -16.45 -45.94
CA ILE A 14 8.24 -17.28 -44.75
C ILE A 14 6.75 -17.48 -44.48
N VAL A 15 6.32 -18.72 -44.68
CA VAL A 15 5.01 -19.23 -44.32
C VAL A 15 4.95 -19.18 -42.79
N PHE A 16 4.38 -18.11 -42.24
CA PHE A 16 3.89 -18.10 -40.86
C PHE A 16 2.58 -18.89 -40.83
N ILE A 17 2.68 -20.20 -40.65
CA ILE A 17 1.59 -21.00 -40.10
C ILE A 17 1.98 -21.30 -38.67
N SER A 18 1.40 -20.55 -37.74
CA SER A 18 1.27 -20.99 -36.36
C SER A 18 -0.21 -20.83 -36.03
N VAL A 19 -0.86 -21.97 -35.91
CA VAL A 19 -2.25 -22.15 -35.53
C VAL A 19 -2.45 -21.48 -34.17
N LEU A 20 -2.98 -20.26 -34.18
CA LEU A 20 -3.61 -19.66 -33.01
C LEU A 20 -4.99 -20.31 -32.90
N LEU A 21 -5.07 -21.37 -32.10
CA LEU A 21 -6.34 -21.78 -31.51
C LEU A 21 -6.81 -20.63 -30.63
N VAL A 22 -7.62 -19.76 -31.23
CA VAL A 22 -8.45 -18.78 -30.53
C VAL A 22 -9.53 -19.57 -29.79
N SER A 23 -9.22 -20.06 -28.60
CA SER A 23 -10.24 -20.37 -27.60
C SER A 23 -10.63 -19.07 -26.90
N SER A 24 -11.37 -18.22 -27.61
CA SER A 24 -12.18 -17.18 -26.97
C SER A 24 -13.39 -17.84 -26.33
N PHE A 25 -13.38 -17.97 -25.01
CA PHE A 25 -14.57 -17.62 -24.21
C PHE A 25 -14.10 -17.00 -22.90
N ALA A 26 -14.49 -15.75 -22.74
CA ALA A 26 -14.50 -15.08 -21.46
C ALA A 26 -15.18 -15.96 -20.41
N SER A 27 -14.45 -16.30 -19.34
CA SER A 27 -15.06 -16.49 -18.04
C SER A 27 -14.80 -15.24 -17.21
N ALA A 28 -15.31 -14.11 -17.69
CA ALA A 28 -15.58 -13.00 -16.79
C ALA A 28 -16.89 -13.35 -16.09
N ASN A 29 -16.86 -13.46 -14.75
CA ASN A 29 -17.93 -13.90 -13.85
C ASN A 29 -18.17 -15.41 -13.71
N GLN A 30 -17.16 -16.18 -13.32
CA GLN A 30 -17.43 -17.17 -12.28
C GLN A 30 -17.01 -16.58 -10.94
N ASN A 31 -17.95 -16.52 -9.99
CA ASN A 31 -17.64 -16.22 -8.59
C ASN A 31 -16.68 -17.33 -8.11
N LYS A 32 -15.38 -17.05 -8.20
CA LYS A 32 -14.32 -17.93 -7.75
C LYS A 32 -14.52 -18.10 -6.25
N LEU A 33 -14.97 -19.27 -5.81
CA LEU A 33 -15.23 -19.49 -4.39
C LEU A 33 -13.90 -19.64 -3.65
N PRO A 34 -13.71 -18.97 -2.50
CA PRO A 34 -12.50 -19.13 -1.71
C PRO A 34 -12.44 -20.54 -1.16
N SER A 35 -11.22 -21.08 -1.06
CA SER A 35 -10.97 -22.34 -0.36
C SER A 35 -11.42 -22.23 1.09
N GLN A 36 -12.19 -23.23 1.55
CA GLN A 36 -12.69 -23.26 2.93
C GLN A 36 -11.57 -23.54 3.96
N ILE A 37 -10.54 -24.26 3.52
CA ILE A 37 -9.40 -24.65 4.34
C ILE A 37 -8.14 -24.23 3.58
N ARG A 38 -7.24 -23.55 4.27
CA ARG A 38 -5.94 -23.16 3.73
C ARG A 38 -4.97 -24.34 3.81
N SER A 39 -4.11 -24.51 2.79
CA SER A 39 -3.09 -25.54 2.80
C SER A 39 -1.97 -25.23 3.80
N ASP A 40 -1.20 -26.25 4.18
CA ASP A 40 -0.05 -26.08 5.08
C ASP A 40 1.00 -25.13 4.48
N GLU A 41 1.22 -25.20 3.15
CA GLU A 41 2.12 -24.29 2.44
C GLU A 41 1.62 -22.84 2.50
N ALA A 42 0.31 -22.63 2.39
CA ALA A 42 -0.29 -21.31 2.48
C ALA A 42 -0.23 -20.72 3.90
N ILE A 43 -0.40 -21.57 4.93
CA ILE A 43 -0.22 -21.17 6.34
C ILE A 43 1.24 -20.80 6.59
N TYR A 44 2.18 -21.64 6.15
CA TYR A 44 3.62 -21.40 6.27
C TYR A 44 4.04 -20.10 5.56
N ALA A 45 3.64 -19.92 4.28
CA ALA A 45 4.01 -18.74 3.51
C ALA A 45 3.45 -17.44 4.11
N SER A 46 2.22 -17.47 4.64
CA SER A 46 1.67 -16.34 5.40
C SER A 46 2.44 -16.05 6.68
N SER A 47 2.85 -17.09 7.41
CA SER A 47 3.69 -16.92 8.60
C SER A 47 5.03 -16.29 8.25
N PHE A 48 5.67 -16.75 7.17
CA PHE A 48 6.94 -16.21 6.71
C PHE A 48 6.82 -14.74 6.26
N PHE A 49 5.72 -14.37 5.58
CA PHE A 49 5.41 -12.98 5.25
C PHE A 49 5.36 -12.09 6.50
N TRP A 50 4.58 -12.49 7.51
CA TRP A 50 4.45 -11.71 8.75
C TRP A 50 5.75 -11.68 9.53
N GLU A 51 6.49 -12.79 9.62
CA GLU A 51 7.81 -12.82 10.25
C GLU A 51 8.78 -11.83 9.59
N ALA A 52 8.87 -11.84 8.26
CA ALA A 52 9.72 -10.91 7.53
C ALA A 52 9.29 -9.45 7.75
N MET A 53 7.99 -9.14 7.65
CA MET A 53 7.45 -7.80 7.82
C MET A 53 7.59 -7.28 9.25
N ASN A 54 7.25 -8.09 10.25
CA ASN A 54 7.32 -7.73 11.67
C ASN A 54 8.77 -7.56 12.17
N ASN A 55 9.76 -8.05 11.43
CA ASN A 55 11.19 -7.84 11.71
C ASN A 55 11.87 -6.88 10.70
N GLY A 56 11.09 -6.22 9.83
CA GLY A 56 11.62 -5.27 8.84
C GLY A 56 12.62 -5.87 7.85
N LEU A 57 12.56 -7.18 7.60
CA LEU A 57 13.48 -7.93 6.75
C LEU A 57 13.15 -7.75 5.27
N TYR A 58 13.24 -6.51 4.79
CA TYR A 58 12.88 -6.10 3.44
C TYR A 58 13.60 -6.90 2.34
N PHE A 59 14.85 -7.32 2.59
CA PHE A 59 15.64 -8.12 1.65
C PHE A 59 15.08 -9.53 1.43
N LEU A 60 14.20 -10.03 2.31
CA LEU A 60 13.54 -11.34 2.16
C LEU A 60 12.26 -11.29 1.32
N ILE A 61 11.82 -10.12 0.84
CA ILE A 61 10.62 -10.01 0.00
C ILE A 61 10.64 -10.98 -1.20
N PRO A 62 11.76 -11.18 -1.93
CA PRO A 62 11.80 -12.16 -3.02
C PRO A 62 11.50 -13.59 -2.57
N ASP A 63 12.05 -14.02 -1.43
CA ASP A 63 11.82 -15.36 -0.88
C ASP A 63 10.38 -15.52 -0.38
N VAL A 64 9.85 -14.47 0.27
CA VAL A 64 8.45 -14.40 0.71
C VAL A 64 7.51 -14.51 -0.48
N LEU A 65 7.76 -13.76 -1.56
CA LEU A 65 6.97 -13.82 -2.80
C LEU A 65 7.05 -15.20 -3.46
N ASN A 66 8.22 -15.84 -3.45
CA ASN A 66 8.38 -17.19 -3.97
C ASN A 66 7.54 -18.22 -3.17
N ALA A 67 7.60 -18.16 -1.84
CA ALA A 67 6.81 -19.04 -0.96
C ALA A 67 5.30 -18.82 -1.15
N LEU A 68 4.85 -17.57 -1.11
CA LEU A 68 3.44 -17.21 -1.28
C LEU A 68 2.92 -17.59 -2.67
N THR A 69 3.70 -17.32 -3.72
CA THR A 69 3.31 -17.67 -5.10
C THR A 69 3.28 -19.18 -5.28
N GLY A 70 4.25 -19.92 -4.73
CA GLY A 70 4.24 -21.39 -4.71
C GLY A 70 2.97 -21.95 -4.06
N ALA A 71 2.61 -21.43 -2.88
CA ALA A 71 1.38 -21.81 -2.20
C ALA A 71 0.12 -21.48 -3.04
N TYR A 72 0.07 -20.28 -3.64
CA TYR A 72 -1.06 -19.89 -4.50
C TYR A 72 -1.16 -20.72 -5.79
N LEU A 73 -0.05 -21.20 -6.35
CA LEU A 73 -0.09 -22.07 -7.52
C LEU A 73 -0.68 -23.46 -7.19
N ASN A 74 -0.44 -23.95 -5.96
CA ASN A 74 -1.02 -25.18 -5.42
C ASN A 74 -2.51 -25.00 -5.12
N ASP A 75 -2.90 -23.89 -4.50
CA ASP A 75 -4.30 -23.53 -4.28
C ASP A 75 -4.58 -22.10 -4.76
N LYS A 76 -5.12 -22.02 -5.99
CA LYS A 76 -5.45 -20.74 -6.63
C LYS A 76 -6.65 -20.06 -6.00
N ASN A 77 -7.39 -20.74 -5.13
CA ASN A 77 -8.59 -20.22 -4.48
C ASN A 77 -8.33 -19.78 -3.03
N ASP A 78 -7.09 -19.81 -2.54
CA ASP A 78 -6.76 -19.19 -1.25
C ASP A 78 -6.70 -17.66 -1.38
N ALA A 79 -7.81 -17.02 -0.99
CA ALA A 79 -7.95 -15.57 -1.02
C ALA A 79 -6.94 -14.85 -0.09
N THR A 80 -6.60 -15.45 1.05
CA THR A 80 -5.64 -14.87 2.00
C THR A 80 -4.24 -14.88 1.41
N THR A 81 -3.84 -15.96 0.75
CA THR A 81 -2.54 -16.03 0.06
C THR A 81 -2.47 -15.01 -1.08
N ALA A 82 -3.54 -14.85 -1.88
CA ALA A 82 -3.60 -13.78 -2.87
C ALA A 82 -3.42 -12.39 -2.23
N ALA A 83 -4.13 -12.10 -1.14
CA ALA A 83 -3.97 -10.84 -0.41
C ALA A 83 -2.54 -10.60 0.09
N HIS A 84 -1.86 -11.62 0.63
CA HIS A 84 -0.47 -11.48 1.09
C HIS A 84 0.53 -11.32 -0.05
N ILE A 85 0.32 -11.94 -1.22
CA ILE A 85 1.13 -11.63 -2.42
C ILE A 85 0.96 -10.16 -2.79
N GLY A 86 -0.28 -9.68 -2.81
CA GLY A 86 -0.57 -8.27 -3.06
C GLY A 86 0.12 -7.34 -2.04
N ALA A 87 0.08 -7.71 -0.76
CA ALA A 87 0.71 -6.96 0.32
C ALA A 87 2.25 -6.98 0.27
N ALA A 88 2.87 -8.07 -0.20
CA ALA A 88 4.32 -8.15 -0.37
C ALA A 88 4.81 -7.23 -1.50
N HIS A 89 4.09 -7.20 -2.64
CA HIS A 89 4.35 -6.24 -3.71
C HIS A 89 4.09 -4.79 -3.25
N ALA A 90 3.02 -4.57 -2.48
CA ALA A 90 2.73 -3.28 -1.88
C ALA A 90 3.87 -2.79 -0.98
N TRP A 91 4.35 -3.65 -0.08
CA TRP A 91 5.46 -3.34 0.81
C TRP A 91 6.73 -3.00 0.03
N ARG A 92 7.05 -3.80 -0.99
CA ARG A 92 8.20 -3.56 -1.87
C ARG A 92 8.13 -2.17 -2.51
N LEU A 93 7.00 -1.83 -3.13
CA LEU A 93 6.80 -0.52 -3.77
C LEU A 93 6.85 0.63 -2.75
N SER A 94 6.17 0.48 -1.61
CA SER A 94 6.02 1.54 -0.63
C SER A 94 7.31 1.92 0.10
N GLU A 95 8.23 0.97 0.28
CA GLU A 95 9.53 1.22 0.92
C GLU A 95 10.70 1.21 -0.07
N ARG A 96 10.44 1.56 -1.34
CA ARG A 96 11.47 1.64 -2.40
C ARG A 96 12.67 2.53 -2.07
N GLU A 97 12.52 3.50 -1.16
CA GLU A 97 13.63 4.30 -0.63
C GLU A 97 14.72 3.47 0.09
N ARG A 98 14.46 2.18 0.38
CA ARG A 98 15.48 1.23 0.87
C ARG A 98 16.45 0.79 -0.23
N MET A 99 16.12 1.00 -1.50
CA MET A 99 16.92 0.58 -2.64
C MET A 99 17.81 1.73 -3.13
N ASP A 100 19.07 1.45 -3.41
CA ASP A 100 19.99 2.39 -4.04
C ASP A 100 20.85 1.67 -5.10
N PRO A 101 20.66 1.95 -6.41
CA PRO A 101 19.64 2.83 -6.98
C PRO A 101 18.24 2.20 -6.92
N ILE A 102 17.19 3.03 -6.95
CA ILE A 102 15.81 2.55 -7.14
C ILE A 102 15.67 2.04 -8.60
N PRO A 103 15.38 0.74 -8.82
CA PRO A 103 15.26 0.21 -10.17
C PRO A 103 13.96 0.68 -10.83
N SER A 104 13.98 0.96 -12.13
CA SER A 104 12.78 1.38 -12.86
C SER A 104 11.68 0.31 -12.91
N THR A 105 12.04 -0.96 -12.73
CA THR A 105 11.09 -2.08 -12.63
C THR A 105 10.31 -2.11 -11.32
N ILE A 106 10.61 -1.21 -10.36
CA ILE A 106 9.86 -1.13 -9.09
C ILE A 106 8.37 -0.84 -9.32
N THR A 107 8.03 -0.17 -10.43
CA THR A 107 6.65 0.16 -10.77
C THR A 107 5.83 -1.06 -11.20
N ASP A 108 6.47 -2.17 -11.59
CA ASP A 108 5.78 -3.43 -11.91
C ASP A 108 5.04 -3.99 -10.67
N ASP A 109 5.54 -3.70 -9.46
CA ASP A 109 4.91 -4.08 -8.21
C ASP A 109 3.52 -3.45 -8.04
N ALA A 110 3.25 -2.29 -8.66
CA ALA A 110 1.91 -1.68 -8.67
C ALA A 110 0.88 -2.59 -9.37
N THR A 111 1.25 -3.09 -10.55
CA THR A 111 0.41 -3.98 -11.35
C THR A 111 0.20 -5.32 -10.68
N LEU A 112 1.27 -5.89 -10.11
CA LEU A 112 1.20 -7.17 -9.41
C LEU A 112 0.34 -7.05 -8.14
N ALA A 113 0.55 -6.01 -7.34
CA ALA A 113 -0.28 -5.75 -6.17
C ALA A 113 -1.76 -5.61 -6.53
N ARG A 114 -2.10 -4.76 -7.53
CA ARG A 114 -3.49 -4.61 -8.00
C ARG A 114 -4.08 -5.96 -8.40
N LYS A 115 -3.36 -6.74 -9.22
CA LYS A 115 -3.85 -8.02 -9.72
C LYS A 115 -4.21 -8.98 -8.59
N TYR A 116 -3.38 -9.09 -7.58
CA TYR A 116 -3.61 -10.03 -6.48
C TYR A 116 -4.67 -9.52 -5.48
N PHE A 117 -4.79 -8.21 -5.25
CA PHE A 117 -5.93 -7.66 -4.53
C PHE A 117 -7.25 -7.84 -5.29
N ASP A 118 -7.25 -7.74 -6.62
CA ASP A 118 -8.43 -8.04 -7.45
C ASP A 118 -8.82 -9.51 -7.34
N GLU A 119 -7.86 -10.44 -7.35
CA GLU A 119 -8.14 -11.87 -7.11
C GLU A 119 -8.76 -12.12 -5.72
N LYS A 120 -8.22 -11.50 -4.66
CA LYS A 120 -8.83 -11.53 -3.32
C LYS A 120 -10.27 -11.00 -3.35
N MET A 121 -10.52 -9.86 -3.98
CA MET A 121 -11.85 -9.25 -4.03
C MET A 121 -12.85 -10.03 -4.90
N ARG A 122 -12.38 -10.80 -5.90
CA ARG A 122 -13.25 -11.72 -6.65
C ARG A 122 -13.70 -12.90 -5.79
N MET A 123 -12.84 -13.37 -4.90
CA MET A 123 -13.13 -14.48 -4.00
C MET A 123 -13.96 -14.05 -2.80
N GLU A 124 -13.63 -12.90 -2.21
CA GLU A 124 -14.25 -12.38 -1.00
C GLU A 124 -14.65 -10.91 -1.16
N PRO A 125 -15.68 -10.62 -1.98
CA PRO A 125 -16.06 -9.24 -2.33
C PRO A 125 -16.59 -8.42 -1.15
N THR A 126 -16.97 -9.06 -0.05
CA THR A 126 -17.46 -8.42 1.17
C THR A 126 -16.35 -8.02 2.13
N ASP A 127 -15.11 -8.47 1.91
CA ASP A 127 -13.96 -8.09 2.74
C ASP A 127 -13.47 -6.68 2.39
N ALA A 128 -14.11 -5.69 3.00
CA ALA A 128 -13.86 -4.29 2.72
C ALA A 128 -12.43 -3.82 3.06
N HIS A 129 -11.63 -4.57 3.82
CA HIS A 129 -10.23 -4.21 4.10
C HIS A 129 -9.42 -4.13 2.81
N PHE A 130 -9.60 -5.10 1.90
CA PHE A 130 -8.81 -5.20 0.67
C PHE A 130 -9.38 -4.36 -0.46
N MET A 131 -10.61 -3.87 -0.35
CA MET A 131 -11.17 -2.93 -1.31
C MET A 131 -10.40 -1.60 -1.32
N GLY A 132 -9.95 -1.12 -0.14
CA GLY A 132 -9.12 0.07 -0.04
C GLY A 132 -7.79 -0.11 -0.77
N PHE A 133 -7.08 -1.21 -0.48
CA PHE A 133 -5.85 -1.57 -1.18
C PHE A 133 -6.04 -1.71 -2.70
N LEU A 134 -7.10 -2.40 -3.15
CA LEU A 134 -7.40 -2.52 -4.58
C LEU A 134 -7.55 -1.14 -5.24
N GLY A 135 -8.33 -0.23 -4.64
CA GLY A 135 -8.49 1.13 -5.14
C GLY A 135 -7.16 1.89 -5.22
N SER A 136 -6.36 1.81 -4.16
CA SER A 136 -5.02 2.41 -4.10
C SER A 136 -4.09 1.92 -5.22
N PHE A 137 -4.05 0.60 -5.47
CA PHE A 137 -3.18 0.03 -6.49
C PHE A 137 -3.71 0.18 -7.91
N MET A 138 -5.02 0.36 -8.09
CA MET A 138 -5.57 0.84 -9.37
C MET A 138 -5.09 2.25 -9.68
N MET A 139 -5.09 3.16 -8.70
CA MET A 139 -4.57 4.52 -8.89
C MET A 139 -3.06 4.53 -9.14
N SER A 140 -2.30 3.68 -8.42
CA SER A 140 -0.85 3.52 -8.60
C SER A 140 -0.50 3.05 -10.02
N GLU A 141 -1.10 1.96 -10.51
CA GLU A 141 -0.88 1.49 -11.89
C GLU A 141 -1.32 2.51 -12.94
N ALA A 142 -2.43 3.20 -12.68
CA ALA A 142 -2.93 4.24 -13.57
C ALA A 142 -1.95 5.42 -13.71
N ASP A 143 -1.32 5.83 -12.62
CA ASP A 143 -0.30 6.89 -12.61
C ASP A 143 0.93 6.48 -13.44
N VAL A 144 1.40 5.24 -13.28
CA VAL A 144 2.54 4.70 -14.05
C VAL A 144 2.27 4.72 -15.57
N HIS A 145 1.02 4.47 -15.99
CA HIS A 145 0.66 4.34 -17.40
C HIS A 145 -0.08 5.55 -18.00
N GLY A 146 -0.41 6.56 -17.21
CA GLY A 146 -1.28 7.66 -17.64
C GLY A 146 -2.70 7.21 -17.99
N ASP A 147 -3.24 6.18 -17.32
CA ASP A 147 -4.59 5.66 -17.56
C ASP A 147 -5.64 6.39 -16.72
N GLU A 148 -6.20 7.47 -17.27
CA GLU A 148 -7.24 8.26 -16.60
C GLU A 148 -8.48 7.45 -16.20
N LYS A 149 -8.84 6.43 -16.98
CA LYS A 149 -10.03 5.61 -16.71
C LYS A 149 -9.78 4.70 -15.51
N LEU A 150 -8.60 4.07 -15.43
CA LEU A 150 -8.22 3.27 -14.29
C LEU A 150 -8.04 4.14 -13.03
N MET A 151 -7.47 5.34 -13.18
CA MET A 151 -7.33 6.31 -12.08
C MET A 151 -8.70 6.65 -11.48
N LYS A 152 -9.67 7.02 -12.31
CA LYS A 152 -11.04 7.33 -11.87
C LYS A 152 -11.68 6.13 -11.18
N LYS A 153 -11.59 4.93 -11.77
CA LYS A 153 -12.17 3.72 -11.20
C LYS A 153 -11.51 3.37 -9.86
N GLY A 154 -10.19 3.51 -9.75
CA GLY A 154 -9.44 3.29 -8.52
C GLY A 154 -9.86 4.24 -7.40
N TYR A 155 -10.00 5.53 -7.73
CA TYR A 155 -10.52 6.53 -6.80
C TYR A 155 -11.94 6.22 -6.33
N GLU A 156 -12.85 5.86 -7.23
CA GLU A 156 -14.23 5.47 -6.88
C GLU A 156 -14.25 4.23 -5.97
N THR A 157 -13.45 3.21 -6.28
CA THR A 157 -13.27 2.02 -5.44
C THR A 157 -12.73 2.40 -4.06
N LEU A 158 -11.72 3.26 -3.99
CA LEU A 158 -11.15 3.72 -2.72
C LEU A 158 -12.18 4.49 -1.88
N VAL A 159 -12.90 5.45 -2.47
CA VAL A 159 -13.95 6.21 -1.78
C VAL A 159 -15.06 5.28 -1.28
N ASN A 160 -15.49 4.30 -2.07
CA ASN A 160 -16.51 3.33 -1.64
C ASN A 160 -16.01 2.44 -0.50
N SER A 161 -14.73 2.06 -0.49
CA SER A 161 -14.15 1.29 0.62
C SER A 161 -14.25 2.02 1.96
N THR A 162 -14.14 3.36 1.96
CA THR A 162 -14.29 4.18 3.18
C THR A 162 -15.71 4.17 3.73
N LYS A 163 -16.72 3.86 2.91
CA LYS A 163 -18.12 3.74 3.38
C LYS A 163 -18.38 2.37 4.00
N LEU A 164 -17.68 1.34 3.56
CA LEU A 164 -17.86 -0.03 4.01
C LEU A 164 -17.07 -0.35 5.27
N PHE A 165 -15.86 0.20 5.40
CA PHE A 165 -15.04 0.05 6.59
C PHE A 165 -14.25 1.33 6.89
N PRO A 166 -14.91 2.36 7.45
CA PRO A 166 -14.31 3.68 7.62
C PRO A 166 -13.11 3.69 8.58
N GLU A 167 -13.14 2.91 9.67
CA GLU A 167 -12.05 2.88 10.65
C GLU A 167 -10.72 2.42 10.05
N PHE A 168 -10.75 1.60 9.00
CA PHE A 168 -9.56 1.11 8.31
C PHE A 168 -9.26 1.93 7.05
N ASN A 169 -10.25 2.09 6.17
CA ASN A 169 -10.00 2.57 4.81
C ASN A 169 -9.75 4.08 4.71
N TYR A 170 -10.11 4.88 5.72
CA TYR A 170 -9.67 6.26 5.77
C TYR A 170 -8.16 6.39 5.91
N VAL A 171 -7.53 5.51 6.70
CA VAL A 171 -6.08 5.46 6.86
C VAL A 171 -5.42 4.94 5.59
N THR A 172 -5.87 3.78 5.09
CA THR A 172 -5.34 3.16 3.87
C THR A 172 -5.40 4.12 2.67
N GLY A 173 -6.53 4.80 2.48
CA GLY A 173 -6.70 5.75 1.40
C GLY A 173 -5.81 6.98 1.51
N ALA A 174 -5.66 7.53 2.72
CA ALA A 174 -4.79 8.68 2.92
C ALA A 174 -3.30 8.33 2.73
N LEU A 175 -2.86 7.17 3.21
CA LEU A 175 -1.49 6.68 2.98
C LEU A 175 -1.21 6.53 1.48
N ALA A 176 -2.16 5.99 0.71
CA ALA A 176 -2.00 5.85 -0.74
C ALA A 176 -1.90 7.21 -1.45
N ILE A 177 -2.83 8.14 -1.15
CA ILE A 177 -2.88 9.48 -1.78
C ILE A 177 -1.62 10.30 -1.47
N THR A 178 -1.02 10.13 -0.30
CA THR A 178 0.13 10.93 0.14
C THR A 178 1.48 10.45 -0.40
N GLY A 179 1.50 9.46 -1.29
CA GLY A 179 2.72 9.00 -1.96
C GLY A 179 3.22 7.63 -1.51
N GLY A 180 2.40 6.89 -0.74
CA GLY A 180 2.68 5.50 -0.34
C GLY A 180 2.94 4.56 -1.51
N VAL A 181 2.16 4.70 -2.59
CA VAL A 181 2.20 3.79 -3.74
C VAL A 181 2.07 4.51 -5.08
N ILE A 182 1.77 5.81 -5.08
CA ILE A 182 1.60 6.61 -6.28
C ILE A 182 2.92 7.32 -6.57
N GLU A 183 3.43 7.21 -7.80
CA GLU A 183 4.74 7.76 -8.17
C GLU A 183 4.72 9.28 -8.23
N SER A 184 3.62 9.86 -8.72
CA SER A 184 3.35 11.29 -8.76
C SER A 184 2.45 11.69 -7.58
N PRO A 185 3.00 11.94 -6.37
CA PRO A 185 2.18 12.30 -5.23
C PRO A 185 1.43 13.60 -5.49
N PHE A 186 0.20 13.68 -5.00
CA PHE A 186 -0.63 14.86 -5.19
C PHE A 186 -0.07 16.08 -4.47
N SER A 187 -0.19 17.25 -5.11
CA SER A 187 0.15 18.53 -4.50
C SER A 187 -0.70 18.77 -3.24
N VAL A 188 -0.11 19.43 -2.25
CA VAL A 188 -0.79 19.86 -1.02
C VAL A 188 -2.04 20.70 -1.30
N ASP A 189 -2.04 21.48 -2.38
CA ASP A 189 -3.15 22.35 -2.77
C ASP A 189 -4.29 21.60 -3.46
N SER A 190 -4.07 20.35 -3.84
CA SER A 190 -5.07 19.54 -4.54
C SER A 190 -6.22 19.15 -3.62
N GLU A 191 -7.42 19.09 -4.17
CA GLU A 191 -8.61 18.67 -3.43
C GLU A 191 -8.51 17.23 -2.90
N ILE A 192 -7.81 16.35 -3.61
CA ILE A 192 -7.62 14.97 -3.18
C ILE A 192 -6.68 14.87 -1.97
N PHE A 193 -5.63 15.70 -1.88
CA PHE A 193 -4.78 15.76 -0.70
C PHE A 193 -5.53 16.30 0.52
N LYS A 194 -6.29 17.39 0.35
CA LYS A 194 -7.13 17.95 1.41
C LYS A 194 -8.17 16.93 1.91
N LEU A 195 -8.79 16.18 0.99
CA LEU A 195 -9.72 15.11 1.33
C LEU A 195 -9.03 13.98 2.13
N ALA A 196 -7.84 13.56 1.73
CA ALA A 196 -7.06 12.57 2.46
C ALA A 196 -6.73 13.03 3.88
N LEU A 197 -6.38 14.31 4.08
CA LEU A 197 -6.16 14.88 5.41
C LEU A 197 -7.44 14.90 6.24
N GLU A 198 -8.58 15.24 5.63
CA GLU A 198 -9.89 15.13 6.30
C GLU A 198 -10.26 13.70 6.69
N TRP A 199 -9.84 12.69 5.92
CA TRP A 199 -9.99 11.28 6.31
C TRP A 199 -9.20 10.93 7.57
N GLN A 200 -8.02 11.51 7.79
CA GLN A 200 -7.28 11.31 9.04
C GLN A 200 -8.04 11.90 10.24
N TRP A 201 -8.60 13.11 10.10
CA TRP A 201 -9.45 13.70 11.14
C TRP A 201 -10.71 12.86 11.42
N LYS A 202 -11.34 12.32 10.38
CA LYS A 202 -12.47 11.37 10.54
C LYS A 202 -12.05 10.10 11.26
N THR A 203 -10.84 9.60 11.00
CA THR A 203 -10.29 8.44 11.71
C THR A 203 -10.16 8.73 13.20
N ILE A 204 -9.59 9.88 13.59
CA ILE A 204 -9.53 10.27 15.01
C ILE A 204 -10.93 10.27 15.62
N ASN A 205 -11.90 10.91 14.97
CA ASN A 205 -13.27 10.99 15.48
C ASN A 205 -13.94 9.62 15.66
N LEU A 206 -13.68 8.67 14.75
CA LEU A 206 -14.24 7.32 14.79
C LEU A 206 -13.56 6.44 15.84
N CYS A 207 -12.23 6.45 15.85
CA CYS A 207 -11.41 5.61 16.70
C CYS A 207 -11.32 6.11 18.14
N TYR A 208 -11.12 7.41 18.30
CA TYR A 208 -10.79 8.05 19.56
C TYR A 208 -11.81 9.11 19.97
N GLY A 209 -12.97 9.22 19.32
CA GLY A 209 -13.98 10.21 19.68
C GLY A 209 -13.65 11.64 19.23
N GLN A 210 -14.58 12.57 19.48
CA GLN A 210 -14.44 13.96 19.04
C GLN A 210 -13.30 14.65 19.78
N VAL A 211 -12.41 15.31 19.03
CA VAL A 211 -11.32 16.12 19.57
C VAL A 211 -11.40 17.56 19.05
N ASP A 212 -10.87 18.49 19.83
CA ASP A 212 -10.60 19.85 19.36
C ASP A 212 -9.42 19.79 18.38
N ARG A 213 -9.65 20.16 17.10
CA ARG A 213 -8.59 20.14 16.09
C ARG A 213 -7.46 21.15 16.36
N SER A 214 -7.73 22.23 17.10
CA SER A 214 -6.71 23.20 17.49
C SER A 214 -5.85 22.70 18.65
N ASN A 215 -6.33 21.70 19.39
CA ASN A 215 -5.62 21.03 20.47
C ASN A 215 -5.96 19.53 20.52
N PRO A 216 -5.51 18.74 19.52
CA PRO A 216 -5.96 17.37 19.36
C PRO A 216 -5.26 16.46 20.37
N ASP A 217 -5.91 16.22 21.49
CA ASP A 217 -5.46 15.33 22.56
C ASP A 217 -6.38 14.11 22.65
N VAL A 218 -5.81 12.91 22.48
CA VAL A 218 -6.56 11.64 22.60
C VAL A 218 -6.30 10.92 23.93
N SER A 219 -5.58 11.51 24.88
CA SER A 219 -5.18 10.88 26.16
C SER A 219 -6.35 10.26 26.92
N MET A 220 -7.50 10.93 26.95
CA MET A 220 -8.70 10.44 27.63
C MET A 220 -9.32 9.16 27.02
N TYR A 221 -8.88 8.77 25.82
CA TYR A 221 -9.41 7.62 25.08
C TYR A 221 -8.49 6.41 25.10
N ILE A 222 -7.24 6.54 25.56
CA ILE A 222 -6.26 5.44 25.61
C ILE A 222 -6.76 4.26 26.45
N SER A 223 -7.47 4.55 27.55
CA SER A 223 -8.10 3.52 28.39
C SER A 223 -9.25 2.75 27.72
N LYS A 224 -9.67 3.15 26.51
CA LYS A 224 -10.75 2.53 25.72
C LYS A 224 -10.23 1.62 24.61
N GLU A 225 -8.98 1.19 24.70
CA GLU A 225 -8.41 0.21 23.77
C GLU A 225 -9.28 -1.05 23.70
N ILE A 226 -9.54 -1.51 22.47
CA ILE A 226 -10.36 -2.69 22.19
C ILE A 226 -9.74 -3.52 21.07
N HIS A 227 -9.81 -4.84 21.21
CA HIS A 227 -9.21 -5.78 20.25
C HIS A 227 -10.26 -6.61 19.48
N THR A 228 -11.53 -6.23 19.57
CA THR A 228 -12.66 -6.89 18.89
C THR A 228 -13.51 -5.90 18.11
N GLY A 229 -14.33 -6.42 17.18
CA GLY A 229 -15.19 -5.59 16.32
C GLY A 229 -14.44 -4.73 15.31
N PRO A 230 -15.14 -3.81 14.61
CA PRO A 230 -14.53 -2.97 13.56
C PRO A 230 -13.42 -2.06 14.09
N LYS A 231 -13.62 -1.47 15.28
CA LYS A 231 -12.68 -0.54 15.90
C LYS A 231 -11.37 -1.17 16.41
N LYS A 232 -11.24 -2.51 16.38
CA LYS A 232 -9.94 -3.16 16.68
C LYS A 232 -8.82 -2.64 15.77
N VAL A 233 -9.17 -2.21 14.55
CA VAL A 233 -8.20 -1.70 13.59
C VAL A 233 -7.60 -0.36 14.00
N CYS A 234 -8.20 0.35 14.96
CA CYS A 234 -7.67 1.61 15.50
C CYS A 234 -6.48 1.39 16.44
N TRP A 235 -6.30 0.19 16.98
CA TRP A 235 -5.34 -0.09 18.04
C TRP A 235 -4.21 -1.01 17.54
N ASN A 236 -3.18 -1.11 18.39
CA ASN A 236 -2.04 -2.00 18.16
C ASN A 236 -2.50 -3.46 18.18
N SER A 237 -1.90 -4.27 17.32
CA SER A 237 -2.24 -5.68 17.15
C SER A 237 -1.00 -6.49 16.80
N ALA A 238 -1.08 -7.82 16.91
CA ALA A 238 0.06 -8.69 16.55
C ALA A 238 0.59 -8.44 15.13
N THR A 239 -0.29 -8.18 14.16
CA THR A 239 0.11 -7.86 12.78
C THR A 239 0.63 -6.44 12.60
N ALA A 240 0.29 -5.50 13.48
CA ALA A 240 0.64 -4.08 13.39
C ALA A 240 0.88 -3.54 14.81
N PRO A 241 2.01 -3.92 15.43
CA PRO A 241 2.29 -3.68 16.84
C PRO A 241 2.43 -2.19 17.19
N HIS A 242 2.65 -1.33 16.19
CA HIS A 242 2.83 0.11 16.37
C HIS A 242 1.92 0.93 15.45
N LYS A 243 0.73 0.41 15.15
CA LYS A 243 -0.24 1.07 14.28
C LYS A 243 -0.66 2.44 14.80
N PHE A 244 -0.88 2.54 16.11
CA PHE A 244 -1.28 3.79 16.75
C PHE A 244 -0.18 4.84 16.55
N GLU A 245 1.07 4.49 16.85
CA GLU A 245 2.23 5.36 16.66
C GLU A 245 2.42 5.76 15.19
N GLY A 246 2.38 4.79 14.28
CA GLY A 246 2.51 5.02 12.84
C GLY A 246 1.39 5.87 12.25
N PHE A 247 0.15 5.74 12.75
CA PHE A 247 -0.96 6.60 12.36
C PHE A 247 -0.68 8.07 12.70
N PHE A 248 -0.28 8.36 13.94
CA PHE A 248 -0.01 9.74 14.37
C PHE A 248 1.25 10.31 13.71
N LEU A 249 2.26 9.48 13.41
CA LEU A 249 3.41 9.88 12.61
C LEU A 249 2.98 10.30 11.19
N ASN A 250 2.22 9.46 10.48
CA ASN A 250 1.77 9.78 9.14
C ASN A 250 0.87 11.03 9.11
N MET A 251 -0.11 11.10 10.00
CA MET A 251 -1.03 12.25 10.05
C MET A 251 -0.29 13.55 10.37
N GLY A 252 0.68 13.52 11.28
CA GLY A 252 1.51 14.68 11.57
C GLY A 252 2.33 15.10 10.34
N ASP A 253 2.89 14.14 9.58
CA ASP A 253 3.64 14.44 8.35
C ASP A 253 2.72 15.11 7.31
N MET A 254 1.46 14.69 7.21
CA MET A 254 0.46 15.32 6.34
C MET A 254 0.15 16.77 6.73
N LEU A 255 0.02 17.05 8.03
CA LEU A 255 -0.21 18.41 8.55
C LEU A 255 1.00 19.32 8.35
N VAL A 256 2.22 18.79 8.52
CA VAL A 256 3.45 19.53 8.20
C VAL A 256 3.48 19.85 6.71
N LYS A 257 3.19 18.88 5.84
CA LYS A 257 3.14 19.14 4.40
C LYS A 257 2.11 20.21 4.04
N SER A 258 0.99 20.29 4.77
CA SER A 258 -0.02 21.35 4.64
C SER A 258 0.33 22.69 5.28
N GLY A 259 1.51 22.81 5.88
CA GLY A 259 1.97 24.04 6.54
C GLY A 259 1.45 24.23 7.98
N ASP A 260 0.59 23.34 8.49
CA ASP A 260 0.09 23.40 9.86
C ASP A 260 0.99 22.60 10.82
N TRP A 261 2.25 23.02 10.87
CA TRP A 261 3.27 22.34 11.67
C TRP A 261 3.01 22.42 13.18
N LYS A 262 2.29 23.45 13.65
CA LYS A 262 1.95 23.61 15.08
C LYS A 262 0.93 22.58 15.52
N THR A 263 -0.12 22.34 14.73
CA THR A 263 -1.05 21.25 15.01
C THR A 263 -0.36 19.90 14.83
N ALA A 264 0.54 19.77 13.84
CA ALA A 264 1.30 18.54 13.64
C ALA A 264 2.12 18.14 14.87
N GLN A 265 2.80 19.08 15.56
CA GLN A 265 3.53 18.79 16.80
C GLN A 265 2.64 18.16 17.88
N LYS A 266 1.40 18.63 18.01
CA LYS A 266 0.42 18.06 18.94
C LYS A 266 -0.05 16.69 18.50
N ILE A 267 -0.30 16.51 17.20
CA ILE A 267 -0.66 15.22 16.61
C ILE A 267 0.45 14.18 16.83
N TYR A 268 1.71 14.50 16.54
CA TYR A 268 2.85 13.61 16.80
C TYR A 268 2.94 13.22 18.29
N ALA A 269 2.71 14.17 19.21
CA ALA A 269 2.81 13.92 20.64
C ALA A 269 1.83 12.84 21.12
N ASN A 270 0.70 12.62 20.44
CA ASN A 270 -0.22 11.55 20.77
C ASN A 270 0.42 10.16 20.61
N ALA A 271 1.35 9.95 19.67
CA ALA A 271 2.02 8.65 19.52
C ALA A 271 2.74 8.18 20.80
N ARG A 272 3.21 9.12 21.63
CA ARG A 272 3.87 8.82 22.92
C ARG A 272 2.94 8.20 23.95
N LEU A 273 1.62 8.26 23.72
CA LEU A 273 0.62 7.68 24.62
C LEU A 273 0.54 6.16 24.51
N ALA A 274 1.07 5.57 23.44
CA ALA A 274 1.10 4.12 23.28
C ALA A 274 2.00 3.47 24.34
N SER A 275 1.53 2.37 24.93
CA SER A 275 2.33 1.57 25.88
C SER A 275 3.58 0.97 25.24
N SER A 276 3.54 0.75 23.92
CA SER A 276 4.63 0.24 23.09
C SER A 276 5.60 1.31 22.59
N TYR A 277 5.39 2.60 22.92
CA TYR A 277 6.22 3.68 22.38
C TYR A 277 7.72 3.53 22.69
N SER A 278 8.07 2.99 23.87
CA SER A 278 9.46 2.80 24.29
C SER A 278 10.20 1.70 23.53
N THR A 279 9.48 0.76 22.91
CA THR A 279 10.06 -0.30 22.08
C THR A 279 9.95 0.01 20.60
N TRP A 280 9.21 1.05 20.21
CA TRP A 280 9.01 1.40 18.82
C TRP A 280 10.30 1.89 18.16
N GLN A 281 10.79 1.15 17.17
CA GLN A 281 12.06 1.43 16.48
C GLN A 281 12.13 2.84 15.85
N TYR A 282 10.99 3.44 15.54
CA TYR A 282 10.89 4.75 14.89
C TYR A 282 10.56 5.89 15.86
N ALA A 283 10.60 5.65 17.17
CA ALA A 283 10.39 6.69 18.18
C ALA A 283 11.34 7.89 18.00
N SER A 284 12.62 7.65 17.69
CA SER A 284 13.60 8.72 17.42
C SER A 284 13.25 9.55 16.19
N ILE A 285 12.66 8.93 15.17
CA ILE A 285 12.17 9.64 13.98
C ILE A 285 11.01 10.57 14.37
N LEU A 286 10.05 10.10 15.16
CA LEU A 286 8.96 10.94 15.66
C LEU A 286 9.49 12.15 16.44
N GLU A 287 10.45 11.93 17.33
CA GLU A 287 11.06 13.02 18.11
C GLU A 287 11.72 14.07 17.19
N GLN A 288 12.42 13.61 16.15
CA GLN A 288 12.98 14.50 15.14
C GLN A 288 11.88 15.25 14.36
N ARG A 289 10.78 14.58 13.99
CA ARG A 289 9.63 15.22 13.32
C ARG A 289 9.03 16.35 14.14
N ILE A 290 8.93 16.17 15.46
CA ILE A 290 8.41 17.19 16.38
C ILE A 290 9.35 18.40 16.41
N ILE A 291 10.66 18.17 16.56
CA ILE A 291 11.66 19.25 16.64
C ILE A 291 11.71 20.03 15.31
N GLU A 292 11.70 19.33 14.19
CA GLU A 292 11.90 19.91 12.86
C GLU A 292 10.61 20.24 12.12
N ALA A 293 9.45 20.23 12.81
CA ALA A 293 8.14 20.32 12.17
C ALA A 293 8.01 21.53 11.23
N GLU A 294 8.50 22.71 11.64
CA GLU A 294 8.46 23.93 10.83
C GLU A 294 9.37 23.83 9.59
N THR A 295 10.62 23.36 9.75
CA THR A 295 11.55 23.22 8.62
C THR A 295 11.10 22.13 7.64
N ASN A 296 10.45 21.06 8.14
CA ASN A 296 9.95 19.97 7.31
C ASN A 296 8.82 20.39 6.36
N VAL A 297 8.16 21.54 6.59
CA VAL A 297 7.14 22.08 5.64
C VAL A 297 7.72 22.22 4.24
N ALA A 298 8.91 22.84 4.13
CA ALA A 298 9.58 23.01 2.85
C ALA A 298 10.12 21.68 2.30
N LEU A 299 10.68 20.83 3.18
CA LEU A 299 11.32 19.57 2.76
C LEU A 299 10.30 18.53 2.25
N PHE A 300 9.12 18.43 2.86
CA PHE A 300 8.04 17.54 2.40
C PHE A 300 7.37 17.98 1.10
N ASN A 301 7.59 19.24 0.70
CA ASN A 301 7.12 19.78 -0.56
C ASN A 301 8.23 19.87 -1.62
N ALA A 302 9.46 19.49 -1.27
CA ALA A 302 10.56 19.45 -2.22
C ALA A 302 10.35 18.32 -3.25
N PRO A 303 10.73 18.53 -4.52
CA PRO A 303 10.70 17.46 -5.51
C PRO A 303 11.72 16.37 -5.17
N ARG A 304 11.51 15.17 -5.73
CA ARG A 304 12.52 14.11 -5.71
C ARG A 304 13.82 14.61 -6.34
N GLN A 305 14.94 14.12 -5.80
CA GLN A 305 16.26 14.33 -6.36
C GLN A 305 16.39 13.57 -7.70
N PRO A 306 17.39 13.91 -8.54
CA PRO A 306 17.65 13.17 -9.78
C PRO A 306 17.89 11.66 -9.58
N SER A 307 18.31 11.24 -8.39
CA SER A 307 18.45 9.83 -8.00
C SER A 307 17.11 9.10 -7.82
N GLY A 308 15.99 9.81 -7.83
CA GLY A 308 14.66 9.28 -7.53
C GLY A 308 14.28 9.38 -6.04
N HIS A 309 15.24 9.64 -5.15
CA HIS A 309 15.01 9.74 -3.71
C HIS A 309 14.44 11.08 -3.28
N TYR A 310 13.72 11.09 -2.16
CA TYR A 310 13.31 12.33 -1.49
C TYR A 310 14.43 12.88 -0.61
N ILE A 311 14.60 14.21 -0.57
CA ILE A 311 15.52 14.87 0.38
C ILE A 311 15.13 14.53 1.82
N LYS A 312 13.84 14.63 2.10
CA LYS A 312 13.22 14.19 3.36
C LYS A 312 11.83 13.64 3.04
N PRO A 313 11.65 12.32 2.91
CA PRO A 313 10.33 11.76 2.63
C PRO A 313 9.41 11.96 3.85
N MET A 314 8.10 12.07 3.61
CA MET A 314 7.10 11.75 4.64
C MET A 314 7.16 10.25 4.98
N MET A 315 6.55 9.82 6.08
CA MET A 315 6.45 8.41 6.45
C MET A 315 5.95 7.56 5.27
N SER A 316 4.86 7.96 4.63
CA SER A 316 4.28 7.21 3.50
C SER A 316 5.26 7.06 2.32
N GLN A 317 6.22 7.97 2.15
CA GLN A 317 7.18 7.97 1.05
C GLN A 317 8.55 7.39 1.46
N SER A 318 8.70 6.93 2.70
CA SER A 318 9.99 6.61 3.29
C SER A 318 10.32 5.13 3.23
N ALA A 319 11.56 4.80 3.60
CA ALA A 319 12.02 3.43 3.82
C ALA A 319 11.25 2.69 4.93
N TYR A 320 10.32 3.32 5.64
CA TYR A 320 9.55 2.72 6.72
C TYR A 320 8.04 2.95 6.59
N SER A 321 7.56 3.19 5.38
CA SER A 321 6.14 3.45 5.07
C SER A 321 5.18 2.38 5.61
N CYS A 322 5.58 1.10 5.57
CA CYS A 322 4.81 0.01 6.15
C CYS A 322 5.32 -0.36 7.55
N THR A 323 6.64 -0.50 7.68
CA THR A 323 7.29 -1.00 8.89
C THR A 323 7.14 -0.07 10.10
N ALA A 324 6.87 1.24 9.92
CA ALA A 324 6.50 2.12 11.04
C ALA A 324 5.28 1.63 11.83
N CYS A 325 4.35 0.93 11.19
CA CYS A 325 3.20 0.32 11.86
C CYS A 325 3.44 -1.16 12.22
N HIS A 326 4.26 -1.84 11.42
CA HIS A 326 4.30 -3.30 11.36
C HIS A 326 5.53 -3.93 12.05
N GLN A 327 6.67 -3.25 12.15
CA GLN A 327 7.90 -3.80 12.71
C GLN A 327 7.95 -3.67 14.24
N ASN A 328 8.31 -4.76 14.95
CA ASN A 328 8.62 -4.76 16.38
C ASN A 328 10.02 -4.22 16.68
#